data_AF-A0A821SXB4-F1
#
_entry.id   AF-A0A821SXB4-F1
#
_cell.length_a   1.000
_cell.length_b   1.000
_cell.length_c   1.000
_cell.angle_alpha   90.00
_cell.angle_beta   90.00
_cell.angle_gamma   90.00
#
_symmetry.space_group_name_H-M   'P 1'
#
loop_
_entity.id
_entity.type
_entity.pdbx_description
1 polymer ?
#
loop_
_entity_poly.entity_id
_entity_poly.type
_entity_poly.pdbx_seq_one_letter_code
_entity_poly.pdbx_strand_id
1 'polypeptide(L)'
;VIAGPVLFRSHLLTTWIWLLIAVAGTINHHCGYLIPGILSTGLANPSFHDFHHSHFTANFGLLGILDRLHGTDKAWRAHKQKTEKQ
;
A
#
# COMPACT_ATOMS: atom_id res chain seq x y z
N VAL A 1 -10.74 -7.83 -6.75
CA VAL A 1 -9.83 -7.25 -7.77
C VAL A 1 -10.40 -7.33 -9.19
N ILE A 2 -11.04 -8.44 -9.61
CA ILE A 2 -11.53 -8.65 -11.00
C ILE A 2 -12.95 -8.09 -11.26
N ALA A 3 -13.81 -8.02 -10.25
CA ALA A 3 -15.21 -7.61 -10.42
C ALA A 3 -15.36 -6.22 -11.08
N GLY A 4 -14.57 -5.23 -10.65
CA GLY A 4 -14.57 -3.89 -11.25
C GLY A 4 -14.29 -3.91 -12.75
N PRO A 5 -13.11 -4.41 -13.19
CA PRO A 5 -12.80 -4.54 -14.61
C PRO A 5 -13.88 -5.25 -15.45
N VAL A 6 -14.50 -6.30 -14.91
CA VAL A 6 -15.59 -7.03 -15.60
C VAL A 6 -16.85 -6.17 -15.71
N LEU A 7 -17.30 -5.56 -14.61
CA LEU A 7 -18.51 -4.74 -14.57
C LEU A 7 -18.42 -3.52 -15.49
N PHE A 8 -17.24 -2.89 -15.55
CA PHE A 8 -17.01 -1.71 -16.39
C PHE A 8 -16.47 -2.03 -17.78
N ARG A 9 -16.40 -3.32 -18.15
CA ARG A 9 -15.86 -3.80 -19.45
C ARG A 9 -14.51 -3.16 -19.77
N SER A 10 -13.65 -3.04 -18.76
CA SER A 10 -12.36 -2.38 -18.88
C SER A 10 -11.48 -3.10 -19.90
N HIS A 11 -10.65 -2.32 -20.60
CA HIS A 11 -9.70 -2.88 -21.57
C HIS A 11 -8.78 -3.91 -20.88
N LEU A 12 -8.47 -4.99 -21.60
CA LEU A 12 -7.68 -6.09 -21.06
C LEU A 12 -6.32 -5.60 -20.55
N LEU A 13 -5.63 -4.75 -21.33
CA LEU A 13 -4.35 -4.15 -20.92
C LEU A 13 -4.44 -3.39 -19.59
N THR A 14 -5.47 -2.56 -19.41
CA THR A 14 -5.68 -1.81 -18.15
C THR A 14 -5.89 -2.77 -16.97
N THR A 15 -6.64 -3.84 -17.21
CA THR A 15 -6.87 -4.89 -16.21
C THR A 15 -5.59 -5.61 -15.82
N TRP A 16 -4.74 -5.95 -16.79
CA TRP A 16 -3.43 -6.56 -16.54
C TRP A 16 -2.51 -5.64 -15.75
N ILE A 17 -2.41 -4.36 -16.14
CA ILE A 17 -1.60 -3.37 -15.41
C ILE A 17 -2.08 -3.27 -13.97
N TRP A 18 -3.40 -3.18 -13.75
CA TRP A 18 -3.98 -3.13 -12.41
C TRP A 18 -3.67 -4.39 -11.59
N LEU A 19 -3.79 -5.57 -12.20
CA LEU A 19 -3.48 -6.84 -11.54
C LEU A 19 -2.01 -6.96 -11.17
N LEU A 20 -1.10 -6.54 -12.06
CA LEU A 20 0.33 -6.53 -11.78
C LEU A 20 0.66 -5.68 -10.56
N ILE A 21 0.09 -4.47 -10.48
CA ILE A 21 0.27 -3.58 -9.32
C ILE A 21 -0.29 -4.22 -8.04
N ALA A 22 -1.51 -4.76 -8.10
CA ALA A 22 -2.17 -5.36 -6.94
C ALA A 22 -1.41 -6.58 -6.40
N VAL A 23 -0.98 -7.50 -7.28
CA VAL A 23 -0.27 -8.72 -6.90
C VAL A 23 1.14 -8.39 -6.40
N ALA A 24 1.88 -7.54 -7.11
CA ALA A 24 3.22 -7.13 -6.68
C ALA A 24 3.20 -6.42 -5.32
N GLY A 25 2.22 -5.54 -5.09
CA GLY A 25 2.02 -4.88 -3.81
C GLY A 25 1.69 -5.87 -2.68
N THR A 26 0.80 -6.83 -2.93
CA THR A 26 0.45 -7.87 -1.94
C THR A 26 1.67 -8.72 -1.57
N ILE A 27 2.50 -9.11 -2.56
CA ILE A 27 3.76 -9.83 -2.30
C ILE A 27 4.68 -8.96 -1.44
N ASN A 28 4.88 -7.69 -1.80
CA ASN A 28 5.74 -6.78 -1.05
C ASN A 28 5.31 -6.63 0.41
N HIS A 29 4.01 -6.56 0.68
CA HIS A 29 3.48 -6.38 2.04
C HIS A 29 3.48 -7.65 2.89
N HIS A 30 3.48 -8.84 2.28
CA HIS A 30 3.26 -10.08 3.02
C HIS A 30 4.34 -11.15 2.84
N CYS A 31 5.39 -10.90 2.04
CA CYS A 31 6.48 -11.86 1.89
C CYS A 31 7.43 -11.92 3.08
N GLY A 32 7.33 -10.99 4.04
CA GLY A 32 8.20 -10.91 5.21
C GLY A 32 9.60 -10.33 4.92
N TYR A 33 9.85 -9.85 3.70
CA TYR A 33 11.12 -9.26 3.28
C TYR A 33 10.95 -7.79 2.90
N LEU A 34 11.95 -6.97 3.22
CA LEU A 34 12.09 -5.63 2.67
C LEU A 34 12.72 -5.72 1.28
N ILE A 35 11.90 -5.63 0.23
CA ILE A 35 12.38 -5.70 -1.16
C ILE A 35 13.06 -4.37 -1.54
N PRO A 36 14.36 -4.37 -1.93
CA PRO A 36 15.07 -3.13 -2.27
C PRO A 36 14.45 -2.36 -3.45
N GLY A 37 14.56 -1.04 -3.43
CA GLY A 37 14.14 -0.15 -4.52
C GLY A 37 12.85 0.61 -4.24
N ILE A 38 12.11 0.99 -5.28
CA ILE A 38 10.94 1.88 -5.16
C ILE A 38 9.86 1.30 -4.22
N LEU A 39 9.76 -0.03 -4.09
CA LEU A 39 8.82 -0.74 -3.24
C LEU A 39 9.19 -0.74 -1.74
N SER A 40 10.44 -0.41 -1.40
CA SER A 40 10.90 -0.24 -0.01
C SER A 40 10.75 1.18 0.53
N THR A 41 10.35 2.14 -0.30
CA THR A 41 10.34 3.56 0.07
C THR A 41 8.94 4.18 -0.03
N GLY A 42 8.72 5.26 0.72
CA GLY A 42 7.47 5.99 0.69
C GLY A 42 6.28 5.23 1.29
N LEU A 43 5.12 5.36 0.63
CA LEU A 43 3.82 4.89 1.13
C LEU A 43 3.47 3.45 0.73
N ALA A 44 4.30 2.82 -0.12
CA ALA A 44 4.17 1.41 -0.51
C ALA A 44 5.03 0.47 0.37
N ASN A 45 5.75 1.02 1.35
CA ASN A 45 6.66 0.28 2.23
C ASN A 45 5.91 -0.80 3.05
N PRO A 46 6.45 -2.01 3.24
CA PRO A 46 5.80 -3.08 4.02
C PRO A 46 5.42 -2.65 5.44
N SER A 47 6.28 -1.89 6.13
CA SER A 47 6.01 -1.39 7.47
C SER A 47 4.83 -0.42 7.56
N PHE A 48 4.47 0.26 6.46
CA PHE A 48 3.23 1.05 6.38
C PHE A 48 2.00 0.14 6.50
N HIS A 49 2.04 -1.03 5.84
CA HIS A 49 0.99 -2.03 5.91
C HIS A 49 1.00 -2.78 7.25
N ASP A 50 2.17 -3.10 7.79
CA ASP A 50 2.28 -3.71 9.13
C ASP A 50 1.70 -2.78 10.21
N PHE A 51 1.86 -1.47 10.04
CA PHE A 51 1.23 -0.50 10.94
C PHE A 51 -0.31 -0.55 10.86
N HIS A 52 -0.89 -0.80 9.69
CA HIS A 52 -2.34 -1.02 9.57
C HIS A 52 -2.80 -2.22 10.40
N HIS A 53 -2.06 -3.33 10.40
CA HIS A 53 -2.39 -4.51 11.22
C HIS A 53 -2.36 -4.25 12.73
N SER A 54 -1.64 -3.24 13.19
CA SER A 54 -1.66 -2.78 14.59
C SER A 54 -2.63 -1.63 14.85
N HIS A 55 -3.08 -0.92 13.81
CA HIS A 55 -3.95 0.25 13.88
C HIS A 55 -5.03 0.21 12.78
N PHE A 56 -6.11 -0.52 13.06
CA PHE A 56 -7.19 -0.83 12.10
C PHE A 56 -7.94 0.39 11.52
N THR A 57 -7.72 1.59 12.05
CA THR A 57 -8.34 2.84 11.56
C THR A 57 -7.34 3.75 10.84
N ALA A 58 -6.21 3.23 10.36
CA ALA A 58 -5.18 3.95 9.63
C ALA A 58 -4.65 3.12 8.44
N ASN A 59 -3.99 3.78 7.49
CA ASN A 59 -3.22 3.13 6.40
C ASN A 59 -4.00 2.08 5.58
N PHE A 60 -5.09 2.48 4.93
CA PHE A 60 -6.00 1.57 4.22
C PHE A 60 -5.53 1.16 2.82
N GLY A 61 -4.76 2.02 2.14
CA GLY A 61 -4.43 1.87 0.73
C GLY A 61 -3.13 1.12 0.49
N LEU A 62 -3.10 0.33 -0.59
CA LEU A 62 -1.91 -0.40 -1.05
C LEU A 62 -0.71 0.54 -1.36
N LEU A 63 -0.99 1.69 -1.98
CA LEU A 63 0.03 2.68 -2.38
C LEU A 63 0.11 3.86 -1.41
N GLY A 64 -0.80 3.95 -0.44
CA GLY A 64 -1.01 5.06 0.48
C GLY A 64 -1.27 6.46 -0.12
N ILE A 65 -1.35 6.61 -1.45
CA ILE A 65 -1.66 7.90 -2.11
C ILE A 65 -3.00 8.46 -1.60
N LEU A 66 -4.03 7.62 -1.55
CA LEU A 66 -5.33 8.02 -1.03
C LEU A 66 -5.28 8.23 0.48
N ASP A 67 -4.45 7.49 1.22
CA ASP A 67 -4.28 7.75 2.64
C ASP A 67 -3.68 9.12 2.91
N ARG A 68 -2.73 9.53 2.08
CA ARG A 68 -2.14 10.87 2.16
C ARG A 68 -3.17 11.95 1.85
N LEU A 69 -4.00 11.73 0.83
CA LEU A 69 -5.05 12.66 0.43
C LEU A 69 -6.12 12.82 1.51
N HIS A 70 -6.57 11.70 2.10
CA HIS A 70 -7.64 11.69 3.11
C HIS A 70 -7.11 11.84 4.55
N GLY A 71 -5.79 11.84 4.74
CA GLY A 71 -5.13 12.02 6.03
C GLY A 71 -5.19 10.80 6.96
N THR A 72 -5.45 9.61 6.43
CA THR A 72 -5.48 8.36 7.20
C THR A 72 -4.09 7.77 7.47
N ASP A 73 -3.03 8.40 6.92
CA ASP A 73 -1.62 8.10 7.24
C ASP A 73 -1.03 8.99 8.35
N LYS A 74 -1.81 9.87 8.97
CA LYS A 74 -1.33 10.81 10.02
C LYS A 74 -0.66 10.08 11.19
N ALA A 75 -1.30 9.02 11.69
CA ALA A 75 -0.78 8.22 12.80
C ALA A 75 0.54 7.54 12.46
N TRP A 76 0.65 6.98 11.25
CA TRP A 76 1.87 6.37 10.74
C TRP A 76 3.04 7.36 10.68
N ARG A 77 2.82 8.58 10.19
CA ARG A 77 3.90 9.58 10.11
C ARG A 77 4.40 9.99 11.49
N ALA A 78 3.50 10.14 12.45
CA ALA A 78 3.86 10.43 13.83
C ALA A 78 4.66 9.26 14.45
N HIS A 79 4.28 8.01 14.16
CA HIS A 79 5.01 6.83 14.58
C HIS A 79 6.43 6.81 13.97
N LYS A 80 6.55 6.95 12.65
CA LYS A 80 7.84 6.94 11.94
C LYS A 80 8.80 8.00 12.47
N GLN A 81 8.32 9.23 12.73
CA GLN A 81 9.14 10.31 13.30
C GLN A 81 9.66 10.03 14.71
N LYS A 82 8.93 9.24 15.51
CA LYS A 82 9.40 8.84 16.84
C LYS A 82 10.49 7.78 16.72
N THR A 83 10.26 6.78 15.87
CA THR A 83 11.22 5.68 15.64
C THR A 83 12.51 6.15 14.98
N GLU A 84 12.46 7.15 14.08
CA GLU A 84 13.66 7.73 13.44
C GLU A 84 14.51 8.60 14.39
N LYS A 85 13.95 9.04 15.53
CA LYS A 85 14.64 9.89 16.52
C LYS A 85 15.19 9.11 17.72
N GLN A 86 14.82 7.84 17.86
CA GLN A 86 15.36 6.91 18.86
C GLN A 86 16.58 6.20 18.30
#